data_AF-A0A160N5A8-F1
#
_entry.id   AF-A0A160N5A8-F1
#
_cell.length_a   1.000
_cell.length_b   1.000
_cell.length_c   1.000
_cell.angle_alpha   90.00
_cell.angle_beta   90.00
_cell.angle_gamma   90.00
#
_symmetry.space_group_name_H-M   'P 1'
#
loop_
_entity.id
_entity.type
_entity.pdbx_description
1 polymer ?
#
loop_
_entity_poly.entity_id
_entity_poly.type
_entity_poly.pdbx_seq_one_letter_code
_entity_poly.pdbx_strand_id
1 'polypeptide(L)'
;MSKQDGYPIAIASLREQARDRYRLWFFTGLVLLCVAATVIVHGFTGSGLPIAIAEGAVIGMLPSAVAGQPGCMPLGPGDAMKVEQWFEGKRYRRDGRGWVPAVPRALYFDSQIVSIAGGVVTGPVVTLRALRRYLQSGYTRPQ
;
A
#
# COMPACT_ATOMS: atom_id res chain seq x y z
N MET A 1 16.41 -0.28 -28.07
CA MET A 1 15.99 -0.33 -26.66
C MET A 1 14.51 -0.67 -26.62
N SER A 2 14.17 -1.76 -25.94
CA SER A 2 12.78 -2.25 -25.83
C SER A 2 11.91 -1.19 -25.15
N LYS A 3 10.69 -0.96 -25.66
CA LYS A 3 9.66 -0.09 -25.03
C LYS A 3 9.38 -0.43 -23.55
N GLN A 4 9.86 -1.58 -23.06
CA GLN A 4 9.75 -2.00 -21.68
C GLN A 4 10.49 -1.08 -20.68
N ASP A 5 11.45 -0.25 -21.12
CA ASP A 5 12.27 0.59 -20.22
C ASP A 5 11.69 1.97 -19.87
N GLY A 6 10.53 2.37 -20.42
CA GLY A 6 10.04 3.76 -20.29
C GLY A 6 9.66 4.22 -18.88
N TYR A 7 9.45 3.28 -17.93
CA TYR A 7 8.97 3.58 -16.58
C TYR A 7 9.67 2.69 -15.52
N PRO A 8 10.96 2.92 -15.21
CA PRO A 8 11.64 2.18 -14.16
C PRO A 8 11.02 2.47 -12.80
N ILE A 9 10.78 1.44 -11.99
CA ILE A 9 10.28 1.61 -10.62
C ILE A 9 11.46 1.43 -9.68
N ALA A 10 11.86 2.50 -9.00
CA ALA A 10 12.86 2.44 -7.94
C ALA A 10 12.15 2.24 -6.59
N ILE A 11 12.67 1.32 -5.79
CA ILE A 11 12.17 1.05 -4.45
C ILE A 11 12.75 2.11 -3.50
N ALA A 12 11.93 2.67 -2.62
CA ALA A 12 12.36 3.67 -1.65
C ALA A 12 13.42 3.10 -0.69
N SER A 13 14.23 3.99 -0.10
CA SER A 13 15.33 3.60 0.78
C SER A 13 14.82 2.85 2.03
N LEU A 14 15.68 2.04 2.66
CA LEU A 14 15.35 1.34 3.91
C LEU A 14 14.88 2.28 5.02
N ARG A 15 15.38 3.52 5.05
CA ARG A 15 14.98 4.55 6.02
C ARG A 15 13.53 4.99 5.84
N GLU A 16 13.09 5.17 4.60
CA GLU A 16 11.71 5.54 4.27
C GLU A 16 10.76 4.36 4.50
N GLN A 17 11.20 3.14 4.15
CA GLN A 17 10.48 1.92 4.51
C GLN A 17 10.35 1.75 6.03
N ALA A 18 11.37 2.11 6.80
CA ALA A 18 11.39 1.93 8.26
C ALA A 18 10.38 2.84 8.99
N ARG A 19 10.06 4.01 8.44
CA ARG A 19 9.10 4.95 9.03
C ARG A 19 7.69 4.36 9.09
N ASP A 20 7.29 3.62 8.06
CA ASP A 20 6.03 2.86 8.05
C ASP A 20 6.14 1.52 8.79
N ARG A 21 7.33 0.89 8.83
CA ARG A 21 7.56 -0.31 9.64
C ARG A 21 7.28 -0.07 11.13
N TYR A 22 7.48 1.12 11.69
CA TYR A 22 7.12 1.38 13.10
C TYR A 22 5.64 1.07 13.38
N ARG A 23 4.72 1.49 12.49
CA ARG A 23 3.30 1.19 12.64
C ARG A 23 2.98 -0.28 12.42
N LEU A 24 3.73 -0.95 11.53
CA LEU A 24 3.61 -2.39 11.34
C LEU A 24 4.07 -3.14 12.60
N TRP A 25 5.24 -2.83 13.15
CA TRP A 25 5.75 -3.43 14.39
C TRP A 25 4.87 -3.11 15.58
N PHE A 26 4.33 -1.89 15.66
CA PHE A 26 3.38 -1.50 16.69
C PHE A 26 2.07 -2.27 16.57
N PHE A 27 1.51 -2.42 15.35
CA PHE A 27 0.27 -3.18 15.14
C PHE A 27 0.49 -4.67 15.38
N THR A 28 1.56 -5.26 14.86
CA THR A 28 1.95 -6.65 15.14
C THR A 28 2.16 -6.87 16.63
N GLY A 29 2.85 -5.95 17.32
CA GLY A 29 3.06 -5.98 18.76
C GLY A 29 1.75 -5.86 19.54
N LEU A 30 0.83 -4.98 19.12
CA LEU A 30 -0.49 -4.82 19.72
C LEU A 30 -1.33 -6.08 19.55
N VAL A 31 -1.35 -6.70 18.38
CA VAL A 31 -2.10 -7.94 18.18
C VAL A 31 -1.46 -9.10 18.96
N LEU A 32 -0.13 -9.21 18.99
CA LEU A 32 0.55 -10.19 19.85
C LEU A 32 0.21 -9.97 21.33
N LEU A 33 0.09 -8.71 21.77
CA LEU A 33 -0.34 -8.37 23.13
C LEU A 33 -1.81 -8.78 23.36
N CYS A 34 -2.71 -8.56 22.39
CA CYS A 34 -4.10 -9.03 22.45
C CYS A 34 -4.18 -10.55 22.52
N VAL A 35 -3.43 -11.27 21.67
CA VAL A 35 -3.34 -12.74 21.70
C VAL A 35 -2.83 -13.21 23.07
N ALA A 36 -1.77 -12.60 23.58
CA ALA A 36 -1.21 -12.94 24.89
C ALA A 36 -2.23 -12.66 26.02
N ALA A 37 -2.94 -11.54 25.97
CA ALA A 37 -3.98 -11.21 26.94
C ALA A 37 -5.16 -12.20 26.87
N THR A 38 -5.61 -12.57 25.67
CA THR A 38 -6.64 -13.58 25.46
C THR A 38 -6.22 -14.93 26.05
N VAL A 39 -4.98 -15.36 25.80
CA VAL A 39 -4.41 -16.60 26.36
C VAL A 39 -4.31 -16.53 27.89
N ILE A 40 -3.92 -15.40 28.46
CA ILE A 40 -3.81 -15.21 29.93
C ILE A 40 -5.19 -15.25 30.60
N VAL A 41 -6.20 -14.59 30.02
CA VAL A 41 -7.54 -14.48 30.64
C VAL A 41 -8.38 -15.74 30.42
N HIS A 42 -8.29 -16.37 29.25
CA HIS A 42 -9.18 -17.49 28.87
C HIS A 42 -8.49 -18.86 28.92
N GLY A 43 -7.17 -18.89 29.14
CA GLY A 43 -6.35 -20.11 29.05
C GLY A 43 -6.26 -20.66 27.62
N PHE A 44 -5.46 -21.71 27.43
CA PHE A 44 -5.33 -22.44 26.17
C PHE A 44 -6.49 -23.42 25.90
N THR A 45 -7.56 -23.38 26.68
CA THR A 45 -8.66 -24.35 26.60
C THR A 45 -9.81 -23.82 25.76
N GLY A 46 -10.27 -24.63 24.79
CA GLY A 46 -11.54 -24.51 24.07
C GLY A 46 -11.77 -23.22 23.27
N SER A 47 -12.08 -22.12 23.97
CA SER A 47 -12.49 -20.84 23.40
C SER A 47 -11.34 -19.86 23.10
N GLY A 48 -10.17 -20.02 23.72
CA GLY A 48 -9.01 -19.12 23.51
C GLY A 48 -8.20 -19.39 22.23
N LEU A 49 -8.09 -20.65 21.82
CA LEU A 49 -7.33 -21.07 20.63
C LEU A 49 -7.94 -20.53 19.31
N PRO A 50 -9.26 -20.59 19.09
CA PRO A 50 -9.89 -20.02 17.89
C PRO A 50 -9.70 -18.50 17.79
N ILE A 51 -9.72 -17.78 18.92
CA ILE A 51 -9.54 -16.32 18.97
C ILE A 51 -8.10 -15.97 18.60
N ALA A 52 -7.11 -16.66 19.18
CA ALA A 52 -5.70 -16.46 18.83
C ALA A 52 -5.40 -16.75 17.34
N ILE A 53 -6.04 -17.77 16.75
CA ILE A 53 -5.92 -18.08 15.32
C ILE A 53 -6.58 -17.00 14.46
N ALA A 54 -7.77 -16.51 14.84
CA ALA A 54 -8.44 -15.43 14.13
C ALA A 54 -7.63 -14.13 14.17
N GLU A 55 -7.05 -13.78 15.32
CA GLU A 55 -6.16 -12.63 15.48
C GLU A 55 -4.89 -12.78 14.64
N GLY A 56 -4.25 -13.96 14.65
CA GLY A 56 -3.10 -14.27 13.81
C GLY A 56 -3.41 -14.20 12.30
N ALA A 57 -4.59 -14.67 11.89
CA ALA A 57 -5.06 -14.57 10.51
C ALA A 57 -5.28 -13.10 10.09
N VAL A 58 -5.78 -12.24 10.98
CA VAL A 58 -5.91 -10.79 10.73
C VAL A 58 -4.54 -10.14 10.50
N ILE A 59 -3.49 -10.54 11.23
CA ILE A 59 -2.12 -10.07 10.98
C ILE A 59 -1.62 -10.56 9.60
N GLY A 60 -1.76 -11.87 9.32
CA GLY A 60 -1.31 -12.46 8.07
C GLY A 60 -2.06 -11.92 6.84
N MET A 61 -3.30 -11.47 7.04
CA MET A 61 -4.15 -10.87 6.02
C MET A 61 -3.92 -9.38 5.81
N LEU A 62 -3.14 -8.66 6.64
CA LEU A 62 -2.87 -7.23 6.45
C LEU A 62 -2.16 -7.00 5.11
N PRO A 63 -2.90 -6.61 4.06
CA PRO A 63 -2.33 -6.47 2.72
C PRO A 63 -1.32 -5.31 2.72
N SER A 64 -1.44 -4.41 3.68
CA SER A 64 -0.59 -3.26 3.95
C SER A 64 0.87 -3.61 4.23
N ALA A 65 1.18 -4.77 4.81
CA ALA A 65 2.56 -5.18 5.10
C ALA A 65 3.33 -5.56 3.82
N VAL A 66 2.64 -6.19 2.86
CA VAL A 66 3.23 -6.71 1.62
C VAL A 66 3.01 -5.76 0.44
N ALA A 67 1.86 -5.08 0.38
CA ALA A 67 1.50 -4.17 -0.72
C ALA A 67 1.96 -2.72 -0.49
N GLY A 68 2.39 -2.36 0.73
CA GLY A 68 2.75 -1.01 1.11
C GLY A 68 4.21 -0.65 0.91
N GLN A 69 5.01 -1.40 0.13
CA GLN A 69 6.41 -1.03 -0.12
C GLN A 69 6.44 0.29 -0.92
N PRO A 70 6.96 1.39 -0.37
CA PRO A 70 7.04 2.65 -1.09
C PRO A 70 8.06 2.55 -2.23
N GLY A 71 7.72 3.17 -3.35
CA GLY A 71 8.60 3.32 -4.50
C GLY A 71 8.33 4.61 -5.24
N CYS A 72 9.14 4.86 -6.25
CA CYS A 72 8.98 5.98 -7.18
C CYS A 72 9.13 5.52 -8.62
N MET A 73 8.46 6.23 -9.52
CA MET A 73 8.45 5.97 -10.95
C MET A 73 8.44 7.31 -11.69
N PRO A 74 9.44 7.59 -12.56
CA PRO A 74 9.42 8.78 -13.38
C PRO A 74 8.27 8.71 -14.39
N LEU A 75 7.71 9.86 -14.75
CA LEU A 75 6.67 10.00 -15.75
C LEU A 75 7.25 10.58 -17.04
N GLY A 76 6.68 10.17 -18.17
CA GLY A 76 6.94 10.83 -19.45
C GLY A 76 6.27 12.21 -19.52
N PRO A 77 6.69 13.05 -20.48
CA PRO A 77 6.07 14.35 -20.72
C PRO A 77 4.58 14.21 -21.01
N GLY A 78 3.73 14.88 -20.24
CA GLY A 78 2.27 14.87 -20.42
C GLY A 78 1.53 13.66 -19.83
N ASP A 79 2.22 12.69 -19.22
CA ASP A 79 1.56 11.52 -18.62
C ASP A 79 0.93 11.80 -17.25
N ALA A 80 1.29 12.92 -16.61
CA ALA A 80 0.71 13.33 -15.32
C ALA A 80 -0.83 13.32 -15.36
N MET A 81 -1.44 13.89 -16.41
CA MET A 81 -2.89 13.92 -16.55
C MET A 81 -3.51 12.52 -16.69
N LYS A 82 -2.79 11.56 -17.33
CA LYS A 82 -3.26 10.17 -17.44
C LYS A 82 -3.21 9.46 -16.10
N VAL A 83 -2.21 9.76 -15.27
CA VAL A 83 -2.12 9.23 -13.90
C VAL A 83 -3.30 9.74 -13.07
N GLU A 84 -3.61 11.03 -13.16
CA GLU A 84 -4.74 11.64 -12.47
C GLU A 84 -6.07 10.95 -12.84
N GLN A 85 -6.34 10.80 -14.14
CA GLN A 85 -7.53 10.11 -14.65
C GLN A 85 -7.59 8.64 -14.22
N TRP A 86 -6.44 7.96 -14.15
CA TRP A 86 -6.39 6.56 -13.71
C TRP A 86 -6.85 6.40 -12.26
N PHE A 87 -6.52 7.35 -11.39
CA PHE A 87 -6.95 7.32 -9.99
C PHE A 87 -8.39 7.76 -9.77
N GLU A 88 -8.91 8.71 -10.57
CA GLU A 88 -10.32 9.11 -10.52
C GLU A 88 -11.28 7.93 -10.75
N GLY A 89 -10.91 6.96 -11.59
CA GLY A 89 -11.69 5.74 -11.85
C GLY A 89 -11.50 4.61 -10.82
N LYS A 90 -10.81 4.85 -9.70
CA LYS A 90 -10.42 3.82 -8.71
C LYS A 90 -10.90 4.17 -7.31
N ARG A 91 -10.72 3.24 -6.37
CA ARG A 91 -11.01 3.42 -4.93
C ARG A 91 -9.98 4.32 -4.23
N TYR A 92 -9.69 5.48 -4.81
CA TYR A 92 -8.83 6.52 -4.25
C TYR A 92 -9.60 7.84 -4.17
N ARG A 93 -9.21 8.70 -3.23
CA ARG A 93 -9.70 10.06 -3.10
C ARG A 93 -8.51 11.02 -3.06
N ARG A 94 -8.68 12.23 -3.59
CA ARG A 94 -7.66 13.27 -3.53
C ARG A 94 -7.74 14.02 -2.20
N ASP A 95 -6.61 14.20 -1.54
CA ASP A 95 -6.46 15.08 -0.37
C ASP A 95 -5.19 15.95 -0.52
N GLY A 96 -4.85 16.75 0.51
CA GLY A 96 -3.67 17.64 0.48
C GLY A 96 -2.32 16.93 0.41
N ARG A 97 -2.26 15.59 0.55
CA ARG A 97 -1.04 14.78 0.45
C ARG A 97 -0.94 14.04 -0.89
N GLY A 98 -2.03 13.94 -1.64
CA GLY A 98 -2.11 13.25 -2.93
C GLY A 98 -3.35 12.36 -3.03
N TRP A 99 -3.21 11.23 -3.70
CA TRP A 99 -4.24 10.19 -3.80
C TRP A 99 -4.12 9.21 -2.64
N VAL A 100 -5.16 9.16 -1.80
CA VAL A 100 -5.23 8.24 -0.66
C VAL A 100 -6.29 7.18 -0.89
N PRO A 101 -6.13 5.96 -0.33
CA PRO A 101 -7.17 4.94 -0.38
C PRO A 101 -8.52 5.47 0.15
N ALA A 102 -9.62 5.09 -0.50
CA ALA A 102 -10.98 5.42 -0.09
C ALA A 102 -11.47 4.57 1.10
N VAL A 103 -10.64 4.47 2.14
CA VAL A 103 -10.95 3.79 3.41
C VAL A 103 -10.60 4.72 4.59
N PRO A 104 -11.14 4.46 5.80
CA PRO A 104 -10.77 5.20 7.01
C PRO A 104 -9.25 5.32 7.21
N ARG A 105 -8.78 6.46 7.74
CA ARG A 105 -7.35 6.77 7.93
C ARG A 105 -6.59 5.71 8.75
N ALA A 106 -7.27 5.10 9.71
CA ALA A 106 -6.71 4.04 10.56
C ALA A 106 -6.38 2.75 9.78
N LEU A 107 -6.98 2.57 8.59
CA LEU A 107 -6.87 1.34 7.79
C LEU A 107 -5.86 1.44 6.64
N TYR A 108 -5.11 2.53 6.54
CA TYR A 108 -4.06 2.66 5.53
C TYR A 108 -2.80 3.37 6.07
N PHE A 109 -1.67 3.04 5.46
CA PHE A 109 -0.33 3.55 5.79
C PHE A 109 0.04 4.72 4.90
N ASP A 110 1.00 5.55 5.35
CA ASP A 110 1.42 6.70 4.55
C ASP A 110 2.16 6.27 3.29
N SER A 111 2.82 5.11 3.28
CA SER A 111 3.35 4.47 2.07
C SER A 111 2.31 4.10 1.01
N GLN A 112 1.02 4.08 1.35
CA GLN A 112 -0.06 3.80 0.41
C GLN A 112 -0.60 5.08 -0.25
N ILE A 113 -0.13 6.26 0.18
CA ILE A 113 -0.45 7.53 -0.45
C ILE A 113 0.33 7.64 -1.74
N VAL A 114 -0.36 7.99 -2.82
CA VAL A 114 0.27 8.26 -4.10
C VAL A 114 0.38 9.75 -4.32
N SER A 115 1.59 10.24 -4.59
CA SER A 115 1.82 11.66 -4.88
C SER A 115 2.50 11.84 -6.23
N ILE A 116 2.25 12.97 -6.88
CA ILE A 116 2.81 13.33 -8.17
C ILE A 116 3.54 14.65 -7.99
N ALA A 117 4.87 14.65 -8.15
CA ALA A 117 5.69 15.85 -7.98
C ALA A 117 6.91 15.79 -8.91
N GLY A 118 7.24 16.91 -9.57
CA GLY A 118 8.48 17.03 -10.36
C GLY A 118 8.62 15.98 -11.47
N GLY A 119 7.50 15.55 -12.08
CA GLY A 119 7.54 14.49 -13.11
C GLY A 119 7.76 13.08 -12.56
N VAL A 120 7.60 12.86 -11.26
CA VAL A 120 7.72 11.55 -10.60
C VAL A 120 6.44 11.23 -9.86
N VAL A 121 6.01 9.96 -9.94
CA VAL A 121 4.96 9.39 -9.10
C VAL A 121 5.60 8.59 -7.99
N THR A 122 5.23 8.87 -6.74
CA THR A 122 5.60 8.07 -5.58
C THR A 122 4.38 7.35 -5.02
N GLY A 123 4.58 6.16 -4.48
CA GLY A 123 3.49 5.38 -3.88
C GLY A 123 3.84 3.90 -3.75
N PRO A 124 2.85 3.05 -3.44
CA PRO A 124 3.10 1.62 -3.22
C PRO A 124 3.48 0.93 -4.54
N VAL A 125 4.55 0.12 -4.52
CA VAL A 125 5.13 -0.54 -5.71
C VAL A 125 4.09 -1.35 -6.49
N VAL A 126 3.13 -2.00 -5.81
CA VAL A 126 2.04 -2.74 -6.47
C VAL A 126 1.18 -1.80 -7.32
N THR A 127 0.81 -0.64 -6.78
CA THR A 127 0.08 0.41 -7.51
C THR A 127 0.92 0.97 -8.64
N LEU A 128 2.21 1.23 -8.42
CA LEU A 128 3.12 1.70 -9.48
C LEU A 128 3.27 0.69 -10.61
N ARG A 129 3.32 -0.63 -10.32
CA ARG A 129 3.35 -1.69 -11.33
C ARG A 129 2.06 -1.73 -12.14
N ALA A 130 0.91 -1.56 -11.50
CA ALA A 130 -0.38 -1.49 -12.19
C ALA A 130 -0.46 -0.24 -13.07
N LEU A 131 -0.01 0.91 -12.56
CA LEU A 131 0.05 2.17 -13.30
C LEU A 131 1.01 2.08 -14.48
N ARG A 132 2.21 1.50 -14.30
CA ARG A 132 3.17 1.24 -15.37
C ARG A 132 2.54 0.45 -16.50
N ARG A 133 1.82 -0.63 -16.19
CA ARG A 133 1.11 -1.43 -17.20
C ARG A 133 0.09 -0.59 -17.95
N TYR A 134 -0.68 0.24 -17.25
CA TYR A 134 -1.66 1.14 -17.85
C TYR A 134 -1.02 2.19 -18.78
N LEU A 135 0.08 2.81 -18.38
CA LEU A 135 0.80 3.79 -19.17
C LEU A 135 1.51 3.15 -20.38
N GLN A 136 2.02 1.92 -20.22
CA GLN A 136 2.67 1.16 -21.29
C GLN A 136 1.68 0.58 -22.30
N SER A 137 0.48 0.18 -21.87
CA SER A 137 -0.54 -0.39 -22.76
C SER A 137 -1.26 0.66 -23.60
N GLY A 138 -0.97 1.96 -23.40
CA GLY A 138 -1.53 3.04 -24.22
C GLY A 138 -3.05 3.05 -24.20
N TYR A 139 -3.66 2.86 -23.02
CA TYR A 139 -5.08 2.53 -22.87
C TYR A 139 -6.03 3.42 -23.69
N THR A 140 -6.55 2.84 -24.76
CA THR A 140 -7.87 3.11 -25.33
C THR A 140 -8.91 2.47 -24.41
N ARG A 141 -9.88 3.26 -23.95
CA ARG A 141 -10.98 2.84 -23.07
C ARG A 141 -11.79 1.70 -23.72
N PRO A 142 -11.96 0.51 -23.12
CA PRO A 142 -13.06 -0.36 -23.47
C PRO A 142 -14.35 0.33 -22.98
N GLN A 143 -15.29 0.46 -23.90
CA GLN A 143 -16.62 1.03 -23.67
C GLN A 143 -17.44 0.13 -22.76
#